data_AF-A0A1C4W7K5-F1
#
_entry.id   AF-A0A1C4W7K5-F1
#
_cell.length_a   1.000
_cell.length_b   1.000
_cell.length_c   1.000
_cell.angle_alpha   90.00
_cell.angle_beta   90.00
_cell.angle_gamma   90.00
#
_symmetry.space_group_name_H-M   'P 1'
#
loop_
_entity.id
_entity.type
_entity.pdbx_description
1 polymer ?
#
loop_
_entity_poly.entity_id
_entity_poly.type
_entity_poly.pdbx_seq_one_letter_code
_entity_poly.pdbx_strand_id
1 'polypeptide(L)'
;MRRLGLGGLFFVWLYGVPFLLVVGLIRRTSQPYAPTHEAAQAFGAGTDAVLIAALLLNALPIVGLWLAGEADWHRHFRWAVGGMVVVYLLVVLVGRMATGVLIGHTPADDEPAPAVTQCIPRSGGRGCPGG
;
A
#
# COMPACT_ATOMS: atom_id res chain seq x y z
N MET A 1 28.46 10.17 -20.57
CA MET A 1 27.42 9.17 -20.19
C MET A 1 27.32 8.94 -18.69
N ARG A 2 28.42 8.63 -17.97
CA ARG A 2 28.40 8.35 -16.52
C ARG A 2 27.76 9.45 -15.64
N ARG A 3 28.01 10.74 -15.96
CA ARG A 3 27.37 11.88 -15.27
C ARG A 3 25.85 11.97 -15.48
N LEU A 4 25.37 11.67 -16.70
CA LEU A 4 23.94 11.61 -17.00
C LEU A 4 23.27 10.44 -16.27
N GLY A 5 23.96 9.30 -16.18
CA GLY A 5 23.50 8.13 -15.43
C GLY A 5 23.36 8.40 -13.93
N LEU A 6 24.37 8.99 -13.29
CA LEU A 6 24.32 9.35 -11.87
C LEU A 6 23.27 10.42 -11.57
N GLY A 7 23.14 11.43 -12.44
CA GLY A 7 22.08 12.42 -12.35
C GLY A 7 20.70 11.81 -12.46
N GLY A 8 20.48 10.94 -13.46
CA GLY A 8 19.22 10.21 -13.61
C GLY A 8 18.90 9.35 -12.40
N LEU A 9 19.88 8.61 -11.88
CA LEU A 9 19.70 7.74 -10.71
C LEU A 9 19.34 8.54 -9.46
N PHE A 10 19.99 9.69 -9.26
CA PHE A 10 19.66 10.61 -8.18
C PHE A 10 18.25 11.20 -8.33
N PHE A 11 17.85 11.63 -9.53
CA PHE A 11 16.52 12.22 -9.76
C PHE A 11 15.38 11.20 -9.69
N VAL A 12 15.60 9.98 -10.20
CA VAL A 12 14.66 8.86 -10.05
C VAL A 12 14.44 8.56 -8.58
N TRP A 13 15.50 8.56 -7.78
CA TRP A 13 15.35 8.41 -6.34
C TRP A 13 14.63 9.61 -5.71
N LEU A 14 15.08 10.85 -6.00
CA LEU A 14 14.59 12.07 -5.36
C LEU A 14 13.11 12.33 -5.62
N TYR A 15 12.61 12.02 -6.81
CA TYR A 15 11.24 12.30 -7.21
C TYR A 15 10.39 11.04 -7.36
N GLY A 16 10.95 9.98 -7.95
CA GLY A 16 10.22 8.74 -8.21
C GLY A 16 9.86 7.99 -6.93
N VAL A 17 10.80 7.86 -5.99
CA VAL A 17 10.53 7.12 -4.74
C VAL A 17 9.47 7.81 -3.88
N PRO A 18 9.57 9.13 -3.57
CA PRO A 18 8.51 9.82 -2.83
C PRO A 18 7.15 9.76 -3.54
N PHE A 19 7.13 9.93 -4.86
CA PHE A 19 5.90 9.84 -5.64
C PHE A 19 5.23 8.47 -5.49
N LEU A 20 5.97 7.38 -5.68
CA LEU A 20 5.43 6.02 -5.55
C LEU A 20 4.97 5.70 -4.12
N LEU A 21 5.71 6.16 -3.11
CA LEU A 21 5.33 5.99 -1.70
C LEU A 21 4.06 6.74 -1.38
N VAL A 22 3.92 8.00 -1.81
CA VAL A 22 2.71 8.80 -1.61
C VAL A 22 1.51 8.15 -2.30
N VAL A 23 1.66 7.72 -3.56
CA VAL A 23 0.59 7.01 -4.29
C VAL A 23 0.22 5.70 -3.59
N GLY A 24 1.19 4.91 -3.14
CA GLY A 24 0.95 3.66 -2.41
C GLY A 24 0.23 3.91 -1.08
N LEU A 25 0.61 4.93 -0.32
CA LEU A 25 -0.07 5.34 0.91
C LEU A 25 -1.51 5.82 0.67
N ILE A 26 -1.72 6.65 -0.36
CA ILE A 26 -3.07 7.11 -0.73
C ILE A 26 -3.94 5.91 -1.07
N ARG A 27 -3.43 4.96 -1.88
CA ARG A 27 -4.16 3.72 -2.19
C ARG A 27 -4.43 2.88 -0.96
N ARG A 28 -3.48 2.80 -0.02
CA ARG A 28 -3.63 2.04 1.23
C ARG A 28 -4.69 2.63 2.17
N THR A 29 -4.81 3.96 2.19
CA THR A 29 -5.77 4.70 3.03
C THR A 29 -7.11 4.93 2.35
N SER A 30 -7.18 4.74 1.05
CA SER A 30 -8.43 4.79 0.28
C SER A 30 -9.25 3.52 0.51
N GLN A 31 -10.57 3.67 0.58
CA GLN A 31 -11.53 2.56 0.62
C GLN A 31 -12.21 2.44 -0.74
N PRO A 32 -11.56 1.83 -1.76
CA PRO A 32 -12.22 1.62 -3.04
C PRO A 32 -13.40 0.67 -2.86
N TYR A 33 -14.51 0.97 -3.52
CA TYR A 33 -15.64 0.03 -3.61
C TYR A 33 -15.18 -1.22 -4.36
N ALA A 34 -15.14 -2.36 -3.67
CA ALA A 34 -14.79 -3.65 -4.23
C ALA A 34 -16.01 -4.58 -4.13
N PRO A 35 -16.73 -4.83 -5.24
CA PRO A 35 -17.96 -5.63 -5.21
C PRO A 35 -17.72 -7.11 -4.94
N THR A 36 -16.48 -7.59 -5.09
CA THR A 36 -16.08 -8.98 -4.86
C THR A 36 -14.81 -9.07 -4.03
N HIS A 37 -14.65 -10.19 -3.31
CA HIS A 37 -13.41 -10.45 -2.56
C HIS A 37 -12.18 -10.51 -3.47
N GLU A 38 -12.30 -11.09 -4.67
CA GLU A 38 -11.21 -11.14 -5.65
C GLU A 38 -10.74 -9.74 -6.07
N ALA A 39 -11.68 -8.80 -6.27
CA ALA A 39 -11.35 -7.43 -6.61
C ALA A 39 -10.64 -6.70 -5.46
N ALA A 40 -11.07 -6.93 -4.22
CA ALA A 40 -10.40 -6.39 -3.02
C ALA A 40 -8.98 -6.94 -2.88
N GLN A 41 -8.78 -8.25 -3.09
CA GLN A 41 -7.46 -8.88 -3.06
C GLN A 41 -6.54 -8.36 -4.17
N ALA A 42 -7.04 -8.22 -5.40
CA ALA A 42 -6.27 -7.69 -6.52
C ALA A 42 -5.82 -6.24 -6.28
N PHE A 43 -6.71 -5.40 -5.72
CA PHE A 43 -6.36 -4.03 -5.35
C PHE A 43 -5.28 -3.99 -4.26
N GLY A 44 -5.38 -4.87 -3.25
CA GLY A 44 -4.40 -4.96 -2.19
C GLY A 44 -3.04 -5.44 -2.68
N ALA A 45 -3.00 -6.51 -3.47
CA ALA A 45 -1.78 -7.02 -4.09
C ALA A 45 -1.10 -5.95 -4.96
N GLY A 46 -1.88 -5.18 -5.73
CA GLY A 46 -1.35 -4.09 -6.54
C GLY A 46 -0.82 -2.91 -5.70
N THR A 47 -1.43 -2.63 -4.54
CA THR A 47 -0.96 -1.58 -3.63
C THR A 47 0.33 -1.99 -2.93
N ASP A 48 0.39 -3.24 -2.45
CA ASP A 48 1.57 -3.80 -1.81
C ASP A 48 2.74 -3.90 -2.80
N ALA A 49 2.49 -4.29 -4.06
CA ALA A 49 3.50 -4.30 -5.11
C ALA A 49 4.13 -2.91 -5.35
N VAL A 50 3.32 -1.85 -5.37
CA VAL A 50 3.80 -0.47 -5.52
C VAL A 50 4.66 -0.06 -4.32
N LEU A 51 4.20 -0.34 -3.09
CA LEU A 51 4.95 -0.01 -1.88
C LEU A 51 6.28 -0.77 -1.79
N ILE A 52 6.27 -2.06 -2.10
CA ILE A 52 7.48 -2.89 -2.14
C ILE A 52 8.45 -2.37 -3.19
N ALA A 53 7.98 -2.11 -4.42
CA ALA A 53 8.83 -1.58 -5.49
C ALA A 53 9.44 -0.22 -5.09
N ALA A 54 8.65 0.67 -4.49
CA ALA A 54 9.13 1.97 -4.02
C ALA A 54 10.20 1.83 -2.92
N LEU A 55 10.02 0.89 -1.98
CA LEU A 55 11.00 0.61 -0.94
C LEU A 55 12.30 0.02 -1.50
N LEU A 56 12.21 -0.86 -2.51
CA LEU A 56 13.39 -1.38 -3.20
C LEU A 56 14.14 -0.27 -3.94
N LEU A 57 13.41 0.59 -4.66
CA LEU A 57 13.99 1.76 -5.33
C LEU A 57 14.57 2.78 -4.35
N ASN A 58 14.12 2.80 -3.10
CA ASN A 58 14.71 3.64 -2.06
C ASN A 58 16.18 3.26 -1.76
N ALA A 59 16.66 2.09 -2.18
CA ALA A 59 18.07 1.69 -2.06
C ALA A 59 18.98 2.25 -3.16
N LEU A 60 18.43 2.94 -4.17
CA LEU A 60 19.20 3.56 -5.26
C LEU A 60 20.37 4.45 -4.80
N PRO A 61 20.28 5.23 -3.70
CA PRO A 61 21.40 6.04 -3.23
C PRO A 61 22.64 5.23 -2.89
N ILE A 62 22.48 3.98 -2.43
CA ILE A 62 23.60 3.07 -2.13
C ILE A 62 24.31 2.68 -3.42
N VAL A 63 23.54 2.34 -4.46
CA VAL A 63 24.07 2.02 -5.79
C VAL A 63 24.78 3.24 -6.38
N GLY A 64 24.17 4.42 -6.27
CA GLY A 64 24.77 5.68 -6.72
C GLY A 64 26.06 6.02 -5.98
N LEU A 65 26.11 5.78 -4.67
CA LEU A 65 27.32 5.98 -3.85
C LEU A 65 28.46 5.03 -4.27
N TRP A 66 28.15 3.77 -4.56
CA TRP A 66 29.13 2.79 -5.02
C TRP A 66 29.68 3.11 -6.41
N LEU A 67 28.85 3.70 -7.28
CA LEU A 67 29.22 4.09 -8.64
C LEU A 67 29.87 5.48 -8.73
N ALA A 68 29.77 6.30 -7.70
CA ALA A 68 30.32 7.64 -7.66
C ALA A 68 31.86 7.57 -7.71
N GLY A 69 32.47 8.13 -8.75
CA GLY A 69 33.93 8.27 -8.86
C GLY A 69 34.43 9.67 -8.55
N GLU A 70 33.53 10.67 -8.54
CA GLU A 70 33.86 12.08 -8.34
C GLU A 70 33.41 12.52 -6.93
N ALA A 71 34.23 13.36 -6.26
CA ALA A 71 33.99 13.80 -4.89
C ALA A 71 32.64 14.53 -4.71
N ASP A 72 32.21 15.31 -5.72
CA ASP A 72 30.94 16.03 -5.67
C ASP A 72 29.74 15.08 -5.66
N TRP A 73 29.73 14.05 -6.53
CA TRP A 73 28.65 13.07 -6.55
C TRP A 73 28.61 12.23 -5.26
N HIS A 74 29.77 11.92 -4.69
CA HIS A 74 29.86 11.26 -3.38
C HIS A 74 29.13 12.04 -2.28
N ARG A 75 29.27 13.37 -2.26
CA ARG A 75 28.58 14.22 -1.28
C ARG A 75 27.06 14.14 -1.44
N HIS A 76 26.56 14.22 -2.67
CA HIS A 76 25.12 14.14 -2.94
C HIS A 76 24.54 12.77 -2.53
N PHE A 77 25.20 11.68 -2.91
CA PHE A 77 24.73 10.33 -2.56
C PHE A 77 24.84 10.03 -1.06
N ARG A 78 25.84 10.57 -0.35
CA ARG A 78 25.89 10.49 1.12
C ARG A 78 24.68 11.13 1.79
N TRP A 79 24.28 12.32 1.35
CA TRP A 79 23.07 12.96 1.86
C TRP A 79 21.82 12.19 1.47
N ALA A 80 21.78 11.64 0.25
CA ALA A 80 20.67 10.80 -0.20
C ALA A 80 20.54 9.50 0.61
N VAL A 81 21.64 8.89 1.07
CA VAL A 81 21.58 7.75 2.01
C VAL A 81 20.94 8.17 3.34
N GLY A 82 21.25 9.36 3.86
CA GLY A 82 20.54 9.91 5.01
C GLY A 82 19.05 10.10 4.73
N GLY A 83 18.70 10.65 3.57
CA GLY A 83 17.31 10.78 3.11
C GLY A 83 16.59 9.45 2.98
N MET A 84 17.26 8.40 2.48
CA MET A 84 16.72 7.04 2.36
C MET A 84 16.27 6.52 3.73
N VAL A 85 17.10 6.70 4.76
CA VAL A 85 16.77 6.30 6.14
C VAL A 85 15.56 7.07 6.65
N VAL A 86 15.53 8.39 6.44
CA VAL A 86 14.38 9.22 6.84
C VAL A 86 13.09 8.78 6.15
N VAL A 87 13.14 8.55 4.84
CA VAL A 87 11.99 8.06 4.05
C VAL A 87 11.51 6.71 4.58
N TYR A 88 12.43 5.78 4.85
CA TYR A 88 12.07 4.47 5.41
C TYR A 88 11.36 4.61 6.77
N LEU A 89 11.91 5.42 7.68
CA LEU A 89 11.31 5.67 8.99
C LEU A 89 9.91 6.29 8.88
N LEU A 90 9.73 7.25 7.97
CA LEU A 90 8.41 7.85 7.70
C LEU A 90 7.41 6.80 7.20
N VAL A 91 7.82 5.94 6.26
CA VAL A 91 6.95 4.87 5.75
C VAL A 91 6.57 3.88 6.85
N VAL A 92 7.52 3.48 7.72
CA VAL A 92 7.24 2.61 8.86
C VAL A 92 6.26 3.28 9.83
N LEU A 93 6.48 4.56 10.14
CA LEU A 93 5.60 5.33 11.03
C LEU A 93 4.18 5.41 10.48
N VAL A 94 4.02 5.81 9.22
CA VAL A 94 2.70 5.95 8.59
C VAL A 94 2.04 4.59 8.37
N GLY A 95 2.81 3.58 7.98
CA GLY A 95 2.31 2.20 7.84
C GLY A 95 1.74 1.65 9.15
N ARG A 96 2.36 1.99 10.30
CA ARG A 96 1.82 1.66 11.63
C ARG A 96 0.55 2.41 12.00
N MET A 97 0.32 3.59 11.43
CA MET A 97 -0.93 4.35 11.64
C MET A 97 -2.04 3.90 10.66
N ALA A 98 -1.66 3.40 9.49
CA ALA A 98 -2.56 2.88 8.47
C ALA A 98 -2.99 1.43 8.75
N THR A 99 -3.47 1.14 9.98
CA THR A 99 -3.99 -0.17 10.41
C THR A 99 -5.39 -0.50 9.85
N GLY A 100 -5.90 0.29 8.91
CA GLY A 100 -7.13 -0.03 8.20
C GLY A 100 -6.96 -1.34 7.44
N VAL A 101 -7.86 -2.29 7.68
CA VAL A 101 -7.88 -3.56 6.95
C VAL A 101 -8.05 -3.21 5.46
N LEU A 102 -7.09 -3.64 4.63
CA LEU A 102 -7.15 -3.41 3.17
C LEU A 102 -8.23 -4.25 2.48
N ILE A 103 -8.96 -5.04 3.25
CA ILE A 103 -10.18 -5.71 2.84
C ILE A 103 -11.22 -4.60 2.89
N GLY A 104 -11.49 -3.99 1.73
CA GLY A 104 -12.63 -3.09 1.59
C GLY A 104 -13.86 -3.78 2.17
N HIS A 105 -14.75 -3.00 2.81
CA HIS A 105 -16.05 -3.50 3.25
C HIS A 105 -16.72 -4.20 2.06
N THR A 106 -16.57 -5.51 1.98
CA THR A 106 -17.28 -6.34 1.04
C THR A 106 -18.68 -6.44 1.61
N PRO A 107 -19.72 -6.02 0.87
CA PRO A 107 -21.11 -6.18 1.31
C PRO A 107 -21.54 -7.66 1.41
N ALA A 108 -20.61 -8.61 1.23
CA ALA A 108 -20.78 -10.04 1.44
C ALA A 108 -20.44 -10.51 2.86
N ASP A 109 -20.02 -9.60 3.76
CA ASP A 109 -20.28 -9.81 5.19
C ASP A 109 -21.79 -9.62 5.40
N ASP A 110 -22.58 -10.53 4.81
CA ASP A 110 -23.93 -10.79 5.28
C ASP A 110 -23.74 -11.11 6.77
N GLU A 111 -24.12 -10.18 7.64
CA GLU A 111 -24.50 -10.54 9.00
C GLU A 111 -25.34 -11.80 8.85
N PRO A 112 -24.92 -12.95 9.42
CA PRO A 112 -25.65 -14.18 9.24
C PRO A 112 -27.09 -13.88 9.64
N ALA A 113 -28.00 -13.99 8.66
CA ALA A 113 -29.41 -13.66 8.86
C ALA A 113 -29.81 -14.26 10.21
N PRO A 114 -30.31 -13.45 11.17
CA PRO A 114 -30.45 -13.89 12.54
C PRO A 114 -31.19 -15.21 12.52
N ALA A 115 -30.57 -16.26 13.07
CA ALA A 115 -31.16 -17.58 13.10
C ALA A 115 -32.58 -17.40 13.64
N VAL A 116 -33.58 -17.72 12.84
CA VAL A 116 -34.99 -17.57 13.19
C VAL A 116 -35.25 -18.57 14.32
N THR A 117 -34.95 -18.17 15.56
CA THR A 117 -35.08 -18.99 16.76
C THR A 117 -36.53 -19.11 17.20
N GLN A 118 -37.41 -18.28 16.64
CA GLN A 118 -38.82 -18.23 16.99
C GLN A 118 -39.66 -18.05 15.72
N CYS A 119 -40.54 -19.01 15.48
CA CYS A 119 -41.57 -18.91 14.46
C CYS A 119 -42.50 -17.75 14.84
N ILE A 120 -42.50 -16.66 14.07
CA ILE A 120 -43.47 -15.58 14.24
C ILE A 120 -44.74 -16.01 13.49
N PRO A 121 -45.85 -16.38 14.17
CA PRO A 121 -47.06 -16.79 13.49
C PRO A 121 -47.66 -15.60 12.73
N ARG A 122 -47.75 -15.69 11.39
CA ARG A 122 -48.61 -14.80 10.62
C ARG A 122 -50.07 -15.14 10.93
N SER A 123 -50.87 -14.15 11.32
CA SER A 123 -52.32 -14.32 11.49
C SER A 123 -52.92 -14.82 10.18
N GLY A 124 -53.47 -16.04 10.17
CA GLY A 124 -53.90 -16.74 8.96
C GLY A 124 -53.82 -18.26 9.00
N GLY A 125 -53.23 -18.84 10.07
CA GLY A 125 -53.58 -20.20 10.49
C GLY A 125 -52.83 -21.37 9.84
N ARG A 126 -51.70 -21.15 9.16
CA ARG A 126 -50.71 -22.21 8.87
C ARG A 126 -49.29 -21.62 8.86
N GLY A 127 -48.49 -21.91 9.89
CA GLY A 127 -47.08 -21.50 9.99
C GLY A 127 -46.23 -22.57 10.68
N CYS A 128 -45.25 -23.07 9.92
CA CYS A 128 -44.06 -23.91 10.19
C CYS A 128 -44.21 -25.24 10.97
N PRO A 129 -43.78 -26.35 10.33
CA PRO A 129 -42.48 -26.91 10.69
C PRO A 129 -41.61 -27.23 9.46
N GLY A 130 -40.39 -26.68 9.43
CA GLY A 130 -39.33 -27.06 8.47
C GLY A 130 -39.27 -26.29 7.14
N GLY A 131 -40.23 -25.41 6.83
CA GLY A 131 -40.22 -24.57 5.61
C GLY A 131 -41.58 -23.98 5.33
#